data_AF-A0A7Z8QYV2-F1
#
_entry.id   AF-A0A7Z8QYV2-F1
#
_cell.length_a   1.000
_cell.length_b   1.000
_cell.length_c   1.000
_cell.angle_alpha   90.00
_cell.angle_beta   90.00
_cell.angle_gamma   90.00
#
_symmetry.space_group_name_H-M   'P 1'
#
loop_
_entity.id
_entity.type
_entity.pdbx_description
1 polymer ?
#
loop_
_entity_poly.entity_id
_entity_poly.type
_entity_poly.pdbx_seq_one_letter_code
_entity_poly.pdbx_strand_id
1 'polypeptide(L)'
;MFWIKTLYSNNQKKKIRQEFLWRVIKEESSDLVGSLTSLRFLADATKNNKIRIQAFNVPKTHSDFVRDLIELDPKNSYPYEKYISLSELCRSSLDLLNHLKREFINKSEEQKSDRLKSAIIEQIVVLRMDIMNLAESELSIIKIIAAENISYLERIRNFNPTSYFLKEAIQNGKDYGKININYRQGDVERMEKLLGNAKKEIQSNKTLA
;
A
#
# COMPACT_ATOMS: atom_id res chain seq x y z
N MET A 1 8.40 -33.29 25.85
CA MET A 1 7.75 -32.07 26.40
C MET A 1 8.28 -30.76 25.79
N PHE A 2 9.55 -30.68 25.36
CA PHE A 2 10.16 -29.49 24.75
C PHE A 2 9.42 -28.99 23.49
N TRP A 3 9.06 -29.88 22.57
CA TRP A 3 8.38 -29.56 21.31
C TRP A 3 7.02 -28.87 21.47
N ILE A 4 6.23 -29.28 22.47
CA ILE A 4 4.91 -28.67 22.75
C ILE A 4 5.07 -27.24 23.26
N LYS A 5 6.08 -26.98 24.10
CA LYS A 5 6.39 -25.63 24.60
C LYS A 5 6.87 -24.71 23.47
N THR A 6 7.69 -25.23 22.55
CA THR A 6 8.14 -24.48 21.36
C THR A 6 6.98 -24.15 20.43
N LEU A 7 6.12 -25.13 20.14
CA LEU A 7 4.92 -24.91 19.31
C LEU A 7 3.98 -23.86 19.93
N TYR A 8 3.72 -23.96 21.24
CA TYR A 8 2.91 -22.98 21.94
C TYR A 8 3.52 -21.57 21.89
N SER A 9 4.84 -21.46 22.14
CA SER A 9 5.54 -20.18 22.08
C SER A 9 5.50 -19.56 20.68
N ASN A 10 5.71 -20.36 19.62
CA ASN A 10 5.65 -19.88 18.24
C ASN A 10 4.24 -19.42 17.84
N ASN A 11 3.20 -20.17 18.24
CA ASN A 11 1.83 -19.77 17.98
C ASN A 11 1.46 -18.47 18.71
N GLN A 12 1.90 -18.29 19.95
CA GLN A 12 1.68 -17.05 20.69
C GLN A 12 2.42 -15.88 20.05
N LYS A 13 3.69 -16.07 19.64
CA LYS A 13 4.45 -15.06 18.90
C LYS A 13 3.78 -14.70 17.57
N LYS A 14 3.34 -15.69 16.79
CA LYS A 14 2.60 -15.48 15.53
C LYS A 14 1.39 -14.58 15.76
N LYS A 15 0.57 -14.90 16.76
CA LYS A 15 -0.63 -14.12 17.10
C LYS A 15 -0.31 -12.67 17.46
N ILE A 16 0.70 -12.43 18.31
CA ILE A 16 1.12 -11.09 18.71
C ILE A 16 1.60 -10.28 17.50
N ARG A 17 2.40 -10.91 16.62
CA ARG A 17 2.92 -10.27 15.40
C ARG A 17 1.81 -9.92 14.41
N GLN A 18 0.86 -10.84 14.21
CA GLN A 18 -0.33 -10.60 13.37
C GLN A 18 -1.21 -9.48 13.94
N GLU A 19 -1.45 -9.45 15.25
CA GLU A 19 -2.24 -8.39 15.91
C GLU A 19 -1.58 -7.02 15.80
N PHE A 20 -0.27 -6.94 16.01
CA PHE A 20 0.48 -5.71 15.84
C PHE A 20 0.37 -5.19 14.42
N LEU A 21 0.62 -6.05 13.43
CA LEU A 21 0.57 -5.67 12.02
C LEU A 21 -0.83 -5.24 11.58
N TRP A 22 -1.87 -5.94 12.05
CA TRP A 22 -3.25 -5.54 11.86
C TRP A 22 -3.52 -4.11 12.37
N ARG A 23 -3.12 -3.82 13.61
CA ARG A 23 -3.35 -2.51 14.24
C ARG A 23 -2.66 -1.40 13.45
N VAL A 24 -1.40 -1.64 13.12
CA VAL A 24 -0.57 -0.67 12.40
C VAL A 24 -1.09 -0.38 11.00
N ILE A 25 -1.38 -1.40 10.19
CA ILE A 25 -1.95 -1.18 8.85
C ILE A 25 -3.30 -0.48 8.95
N LYS A 26 -4.13 -0.83 9.95
CA LYS A 26 -5.42 -0.18 10.15
C LYS A 26 -5.26 1.32 10.47
N GLU A 27 -4.39 1.66 11.42
CA GLU A 27 -4.18 3.04 11.87
C GLU A 27 -3.52 3.88 10.76
N GLU A 28 -2.53 3.32 10.07
CA GLU A 28 -1.76 4.01 9.03
C GLU A 28 -2.40 4.00 7.64
N SER A 29 -3.43 3.18 7.39
CA SER A 29 -4.16 3.21 6.11
C SER A 29 -4.73 4.59 5.78
N SER A 30 -5.12 5.37 6.79
CA SER A 30 -5.53 6.77 6.62
C SER A 30 -4.41 7.68 6.09
N ASP A 31 -3.16 7.35 6.41
CA ASP A 31 -1.97 8.11 6.00
C ASP A 31 -1.59 7.83 4.54
N LEU A 32 -1.89 6.64 4.01
CA LEU A 32 -1.63 6.29 2.60
C LEU A 32 -2.49 7.13 1.62
N VAL A 33 -3.76 7.36 1.94
CA VAL A 33 -4.63 8.27 1.16
C VAL A 33 -4.10 9.70 1.22
N GLY A 34 -3.73 10.14 2.42
CA GLY A 34 -3.07 11.42 2.64
C GLY A 34 -1.84 11.56 1.76
N SER A 35 -1.02 10.52 1.69
CA SER A 35 0.23 10.45 0.92
C SER A 35 0.02 10.47 -0.60
N LEU A 36 -1.02 9.82 -1.12
CA LEU A 36 -1.35 9.89 -2.54
C LEU A 36 -1.81 11.30 -2.97
N THR A 37 -2.66 11.93 -2.17
CA THR A 37 -3.15 13.31 -2.41
C THR A 37 -2.00 14.32 -2.35
N SER A 38 -1.14 14.12 -1.38
CA SER A 38 0.11 14.83 -1.14
C SER A 38 1.08 14.78 -2.31
N LEU A 39 1.32 13.58 -2.86
CA LEU A 39 2.14 13.40 -4.05
C LEU A 39 1.55 14.10 -5.28
N ARG A 40 0.21 14.12 -5.42
CA ARG A 40 -0.46 14.90 -6.47
C ARG A 40 -0.15 16.40 -6.33
N PHE A 41 -0.31 16.97 -5.13
CA PHE A 41 0.00 18.37 -4.91
C PHE A 41 1.47 18.71 -5.13
N LEU A 42 2.38 17.78 -4.84
CA LEU A 42 3.80 17.94 -5.15
C LEU A 42 4.04 17.98 -6.66
N ALA A 43 3.39 17.10 -7.44
CA ALA A 43 3.51 17.11 -8.89
C ALA A 43 3.00 18.43 -9.50
N ASP A 44 1.84 18.91 -9.05
CA ASP A 44 1.27 20.17 -9.53
C ASP A 44 2.09 21.39 -9.10
N ALA A 45 2.68 21.39 -7.89
CA ALA A 45 3.62 22.44 -7.49
C ALA A 45 4.88 22.45 -8.37
N THR A 46 5.44 21.27 -8.67
CA THR A 46 6.66 21.11 -9.47
C THR A 46 6.47 21.65 -10.89
N LYS A 47 5.30 21.42 -11.50
CA LYS A 47 4.94 22.01 -12.80
C LYS A 47 4.95 23.54 -12.79
N ASN A 48 4.72 24.16 -11.65
CA ASN A 48 4.68 25.62 -11.45
C ASN A 48 6.00 26.18 -10.89
N ASN A 49 7.14 25.49 -11.08
CA ASN A 49 8.46 25.83 -10.51
C ASN A 49 8.54 25.93 -8.98
N LYS A 50 7.53 25.41 -8.27
CA LYS A 50 7.46 25.39 -6.81
C LYS A 50 7.71 23.98 -6.31
N ILE A 51 8.17 23.84 -5.07
CA ILE A 51 8.29 22.53 -4.43
C ILE A 51 7.60 22.58 -3.08
N ARG A 52 6.84 21.53 -2.75
CA ARG A 52 6.21 21.39 -1.44
C ARG A 52 7.03 20.42 -0.58
N ILE A 53 7.29 20.83 0.66
CA ILE A 53 7.88 19.95 1.66
C ILE A 53 6.75 19.06 2.18
N GLN A 54 7.03 17.77 2.23
CA GLN A 54 6.10 16.75 2.64
C GLN A 54 6.87 15.69 3.41
N ALA A 55 6.39 15.36 4.59
CA ALA A 55 6.83 14.16 5.30
C ALA A 55 5.94 13.01 4.82
N PHE A 56 6.55 12.04 4.14
CA PHE A 56 5.97 10.74 3.88
C PHE A 56 7.00 9.70 4.32
N ASN A 57 6.57 8.68 5.05
CA ASN A 57 7.44 7.66 5.60
C ASN A 57 6.79 6.29 5.43
N VAL A 58 7.60 5.29 5.11
CA VAL A 58 7.20 3.88 5.11
C VAL A 58 8.03 3.20 6.21
N PRO A 59 7.47 2.94 7.40
CA PRO A 59 8.25 2.50 8.55
C PRO A 59 8.93 1.14 8.31
N LYS A 60 10.25 1.09 8.50
CA LYS A 60 11.04 -0.16 8.39
C LYS A 60 10.58 -1.24 9.37
N THR A 61 10.06 -0.83 10.53
CA THR A 61 9.54 -1.71 11.58
C THR A 61 8.50 -2.69 11.02
N HIS A 62 7.68 -2.30 10.05
CA HIS A 62 6.64 -3.19 9.50
C HIS A 62 7.26 -4.35 8.75
N SER A 63 8.26 -4.07 7.92
CA SER A 63 9.00 -5.09 7.19
C SER A 63 9.71 -6.05 8.14
N ASP A 64 10.21 -5.56 9.28
CA ASP A 64 10.87 -6.40 10.28
C ASP A 64 9.85 -7.34 10.97
N PHE A 65 8.66 -6.86 11.34
CA PHE A 65 7.60 -7.71 11.89
C PHE A 65 7.08 -8.74 10.88
N VAL A 66 7.01 -8.38 9.60
CA VAL A 66 6.60 -9.30 8.54
C VAL A 66 7.68 -10.35 8.28
N ARG A 67 8.97 -10.00 8.44
CA ARG A 67 10.06 -10.97 8.35
C ARG A 67 9.95 -12.06 9.42
N ASP A 68 9.63 -11.68 10.66
CA ASP A 68 9.35 -12.66 11.73
C ASP A 68 8.16 -13.57 11.38
N LEU A 69 7.13 -13.04 10.68
CA LEU A 69 5.97 -13.84 10.27
C LEU A 69 6.30 -14.87 9.20
N ILE A 70 7.30 -14.65 8.35
CA ILE A 70 7.74 -15.65 7.36
C ILE A 70 8.21 -16.93 8.07
N GLU A 71 8.96 -16.78 9.16
CA GLU A 71 9.45 -17.92 9.96
C GLU A 71 8.34 -18.58 10.76
N LEU A 72 7.41 -17.79 11.32
CA LEU A 72 6.34 -18.27 12.19
C LEU A 72 5.13 -18.82 11.42
N ASP A 73 4.98 -18.45 10.15
CA ASP A 73 3.86 -18.81 9.28
C ASP A 73 4.29 -19.08 7.83
N PRO A 74 5.08 -20.15 7.59
CA PRO A 74 5.69 -20.42 6.30
C PRO A 74 4.67 -20.68 5.18
N LYS A 75 3.44 -21.08 5.53
CA LYS A 75 2.33 -21.27 4.57
C LYS A 75 1.98 -19.98 3.83
N ASN A 76 2.14 -18.83 4.49
CA ASN A 76 1.83 -17.51 3.96
C ASN A 76 3.09 -16.66 3.69
N SER A 77 4.26 -17.30 3.55
CA SER A 77 5.55 -16.67 3.30
C SER A 77 5.55 -15.75 2.06
N TYR A 78 4.98 -16.21 0.94
CA TYR A 78 4.97 -15.43 -0.31
C TYR A 78 4.27 -14.06 -0.19
N PRO A 79 3.03 -13.95 0.34
CA PRO A 79 2.41 -12.66 0.63
C PRO A 79 3.25 -11.73 1.53
N TYR A 80 3.95 -12.30 2.51
CA TYR A 80 4.82 -11.54 3.43
C TYR A 80 6.08 -11.02 2.72
N GLU A 81 6.75 -11.85 1.92
CA GLU A 81 7.90 -11.45 1.11
C GLU A 81 7.54 -10.37 0.09
N LYS A 82 6.37 -10.49 -0.55
CA LYS A 82 5.86 -9.47 -1.47
C LYS A 82 5.70 -8.12 -0.77
N TYR A 83 5.12 -8.11 0.43
CA TYR A 83 4.97 -6.88 1.21
C TYR A 83 6.30 -6.24 1.59
N ILE A 84 7.28 -7.03 2.04
CA ILE A 84 8.63 -6.54 2.35
C ILE A 84 9.27 -5.90 1.12
N SER A 85 9.20 -6.59 -0.02
CA SER A 85 9.77 -6.11 -1.28
C SER A 85 9.15 -4.78 -1.72
N LEU A 86 7.82 -4.66 -1.66
CA LEU A 86 7.11 -3.43 -2.00
C LEU A 86 7.39 -2.29 -1.01
N SER A 87 7.56 -2.61 0.27
CA SER A 87 7.94 -1.62 1.29
C SER A 87 9.35 -1.07 1.05
N GLU A 88 10.29 -1.91 0.61
CA GLU A 88 11.65 -1.52 0.24
C GLU A 88 11.69 -0.69 -1.04
N LEU A 89 10.88 -1.07 -2.04
CA LEU A 89 10.68 -0.31 -3.26
C LEU A 89 10.17 1.10 -2.96
N CYS A 90 9.12 1.23 -2.14
CA CYS A 90 8.57 2.54 -1.76
C CYS A 90 9.59 3.41 -1.04
N ARG A 91 10.38 2.85 -0.12
CA ARG A 91 11.46 3.57 0.59
C ARG A 91 12.55 4.06 -0.36
N SER A 92 12.98 3.20 -1.28
CA SER A 92 14.00 3.57 -2.27
C SER A 92 13.49 4.65 -3.23
N SER A 93 12.23 4.53 -3.68
CA SER A 93 11.56 5.53 -4.51
C SER A 93 11.40 6.88 -3.79
N LEU A 94 11.13 6.84 -2.48
CA LEU A 94 11.07 8.02 -1.61
C LEU A 94 12.43 8.70 -1.45
N ASP A 95 13.49 7.93 -1.22
CA ASP A 95 14.85 8.44 -1.05
C ASP A 95 15.34 9.12 -2.33
N LEU A 96 15.08 8.52 -3.49
CA LEU A 96 15.38 9.13 -4.78
C LEU A 96 14.59 10.43 -4.99
N LEU A 97 13.29 10.43 -4.69
CA LEU A 97 12.48 11.65 -4.78
C LEU A 97 13.04 12.74 -3.86
N ASN A 98 13.41 12.42 -2.63
CA ASN A 98 14.00 13.37 -1.69
C ASN A 98 15.35 13.91 -2.19
N HIS A 99 16.17 13.08 -2.82
CA HIS A 99 17.40 13.52 -3.45
C HIS A 99 17.14 14.52 -4.59
N LEU A 100 16.22 14.18 -5.51
CA LEU A 100 15.84 15.08 -6.62
C LEU A 100 15.25 16.41 -6.10
N LYS A 101 14.45 16.38 -5.03
CA LYS A 101 13.92 17.58 -4.38
C LYS A 101 15.03 18.46 -3.82
N ARG A 102 16.03 17.88 -3.15
CA ARG A 102 17.19 18.63 -2.60
C ARG A 102 17.99 19.27 -3.73
N GLU A 103 18.27 18.52 -4.80
CA GLU A 103 18.93 19.05 -6.01
C GLU A 103 18.16 20.24 -6.60
N PHE A 104 16.83 20.15 -6.66
CA PHE A 104 15.99 21.24 -7.17
C PHE A 104 15.99 22.48 -6.26
N ILE A 105 16.01 22.29 -4.94
CA ILE A 105 16.05 23.37 -3.95
C ILE A 105 17.40 24.10 -3.99
N ASN A 106 18.49 23.37 -4.21
CA ASN A 106 19.86 23.91 -4.19
C ASN A 106 20.27 24.64 -5.48
N LYS A 107 19.47 24.55 -6.56
CA LYS A 107 19.73 25.24 -7.83
C LYS A 107 19.03 26.60 -7.87
N SER A 108 19.69 27.62 -8.44
CA SER A 108 19.05 28.91 -8.72
C SER A 108 17.93 28.75 -9.76
N GLU A 109 16.98 29.70 -9.82
CA GLU A 109 15.86 29.69 -10.78
C GLU A 109 16.34 29.48 -12.23
N GLU A 110 17.41 30.16 -12.63
CA GLU A 110 18.02 30.08 -13.96
C GLU A 110 18.69 28.72 -14.23
N GLN A 111 19.04 27.96 -13.19
CA GLN A 111 19.69 26.65 -13.26
C GLN A 111 18.71 25.48 -13.12
N LYS A 112 17.43 25.75 -12.83
CA LYS A 112 16.39 24.72 -12.73
C LYS A 112 16.04 24.17 -14.12
N SER A 113 16.77 23.15 -14.54
CA SER A 113 16.53 22.45 -15.80
C SER A 113 15.15 21.77 -15.83
N ASP A 114 14.48 21.86 -16.98
CA ASP A 114 13.24 21.11 -17.23
C ASP A 114 13.43 19.59 -17.11
N ARG A 115 14.64 19.08 -17.36
CA ARG A 115 14.97 17.67 -17.14
C ARG A 115 14.81 17.24 -15.67
N LEU A 116 15.23 18.10 -14.74
CA LEU A 116 15.10 17.81 -13.31
C LEU A 116 13.64 17.83 -12.87
N LYS A 117 12.83 18.75 -13.42
CA LYS A 117 11.39 18.79 -13.18
C LYS A 117 10.70 17.53 -13.70
N SER A 118 11.03 17.10 -14.92
CA SER A 118 10.49 15.85 -15.50
C SER A 118 10.87 14.65 -14.65
N ALA A 119 12.13 14.54 -14.22
CA ALA A 119 12.58 13.45 -13.34
C ALA A 119 11.80 13.42 -12.01
N ILE A 120 11.55 14.57 -11.38
CA ILE A 120 10.73 14.65 -10.16
C ILE A 120 9.30 14.18 -10.43
N ILE A 121 8.68 14.63 -11.53
CA ILE A 121 7.30 14.27 -11.88
C ILE A 121 7.19 12.77 -12.18
N GLU A 122 8.12 12.22 -12.96
CA GLU A 122 8.18 10.79 -13.27
C GLU A 122 8.35 9.95 -12.00
N GLN A 123 9.26 10.38 -11.11
CA GLN A 123 9.47 9.69 -9.84
C GLN A 123 8.23 9.72 -8.94
N ILE A 124 7.47 10.82 -8.95
CA ILE A 124 6.18 10.90 -8.25
C ILE A 124 5.17 9.89 -8.82
N VAL A 125 5.10 9.75 -10.15
CA VAL A 125 4.21 8.78 -10.80
C VAL A 125 4.58 7.35 -10.40
N VAL A 126 5.88 7.01 -10.46
CA VAL A 126 6.39 5.71 -10.02
C VAL A 126 6.03 5.44 -8.55
N LEU A 127 6.36 6.38 -7.66
CA LEU A 127 6.09 6.22 -6.23
C LEU A 127 4.58 6.05 -5.92
N ARG A 128 3.70 6.73 -6.66
CA ARG A 128 2.24 6.53 -6.51
C ARG A 128 1.82 5.10 -6.85
N MET A 129 2.38 4.52 -7.91
CA MET A 129 2.10 3.13 -8.27
C MET A 129 2.65 2.16 -7.21
N ASP A 130 3.86 2.42 -6.72
CA ASP A 130 4.48 1.60 -5.67
C ASP A 130 3.63 1.59 -4.39
N ILE A 131 3.12 2.75 -3.98
CA ILE A 131 2.21 2.90 -2.83
C ILE A 131 0.90 2.12 -3.04
N MET A 132 0.32 2.19 -4.25
CA MET A 132 -0.89 1.43 -4.55
C MET A 132 -0.65 -0.08 -4.46
N ASN A 133 0.47 -0.56 -5.02
CA ASN A 133 0.86 -1.97 -4.93
C ASN A 133 1.10 -2.40 -3.47
N LEU A 134 1.73 -1.53 -2.67
CA LEU A 134 1.93 -1.76 -1.25
C LEU A 134 0.60 -1.90 -0.50
N ALA A 135 -0.36 -0.99 -0.74
CA ALA A 135 -1.69 -1.03 -0.14
C ALA A 135 -2.48 -2.31 -0.52
N GLU A 136 -2.34 -2.79 -1.77
CA GLU A 136 -2.91 -4.08 -2.16
C GLU A 136 -2.29 -5.25 -1.42
N SER A 137 -0.97 -5.20 -1.19
CA SER A 137 -0.26 -6.22 -0.42
C SER A 137 -0.66 -6.21 1.05
N GLU A 138 -0.86 -5.03 1.65
CA GLU A 138 -1.38 -4.86 3.01
C GLU A 138 -2.77 -5.47 3.17
N LEU A 139 -3.65 -5.21 2.19
CA LEU A 139 -4.98 -5.81 2.17
C LEU A 139 -4.90 -7.34 2.11
N SER A 140 -3.94 -7.89 1.35
CA SER A 140 -3.73 -9.33 1.29
C SER A 140 -3.30 -9.89 2.64
N ILE A 141 -2.41 -9.22 3.35
CA ILE A 141 -1.96 -9.63 4.68
C ILE A 141 -3.10 -9.56 5.70
N ILE A 142 -3.90 -8.49 5.68
CA ILE A 142 -5.09 -8.33 6.52
C ILE A 142 -6.06 -9.50 6.34
N LYS A 143 -6.30 -9.92 5.09
CA LYS A 143 -7.18 -11.06 4.79
C LYS A 143 -6.64 -12.36 5.38
N ILE A 144 -5.33 -12.59 5.31
CA ILE A 144 -4.67 -13.76 5.90
C ILE A 144 -4.84 -13.75 7.42
N ILE A 145 -4.52 -12.63 8.07
CA ILE A 145 -4.64 -12.47 9.53
C ILE A 145 -6.07 -12.76 9.99
N ALA A 146 -7.07 -12.23 9.28
CA ALA A 146 -8.46 -12.42 9.67
C ALA A 146 -9.02 -13.81 9.38
N ALA A 147 -8.57 -14.48 8.31
CA ALA A 147 -8.93 -15.86 8.03
C ALA A 147 -8.44 -16.81 9.14
N GLU A 148 -7.31 -16.49 9.77
CA GLU A 148 -6.70 -17.31 10.82
C GLU A 148 -7.18 -16.95 12.24
N ASN A 149 -7.86 -15.82 12.41
CA ASN A 149 -8.32 -15.36 13.71
C ASN A 149 -9.81 -14.99 13.65
N ILE A 150 -10.68 -15.90 14.12
CA ILE A 150 -12.14 -15.75 14.15
C ILE A 150 -12.58 -14.41 14.79
N SER A 151 -11.85 -13.93 15.79
CA SER A 151 -12.09 -12.63 16.46
C SER A 151 -11.93 -11.39 15.55
N TYR A 152 -11.34 -11.53 14.36
CA TYR A 152 -11.16 -10.46 13.38
C TYR A 152 -12.14 -10.54 12.20
N LEU A 153 -12.83 -11.67 12.00
CA LEU A 153 -13.86 -11.81 10.95
C LEU A 153 -15.03 -10.83 11.16
N GLU A 154 -15.46 -10.62 12.42
CA GLU A 154 -16.47 -9.62 12.76
C GLU A 154 -15.97 -8.17 12.57
N ARG A 155 -14.65 -7.94 12.73
CA ARG A 155 -14.02 -6.63 12.54
C ARG A 155 -13.82 -6.28 11.06
N ILE A 156 -13.62 -7.26 10.18
CA ILE A 156 -13.58 -7.07 8.72
C ILE A 156 -14.94 -6.67 8.13
N ARG A 157 -16.07 -7.16 8.68
CA ARG A 157 -17.40 -6.76 8.19
C ARG A 157 -17.63 -5.24 8.19
N ASN A 158 -16.93 -4.51 9.06
CA ASN A 158 -16.96 -3.04 9.15
C ASN A 158 -15.74 -2.37 8.49
N PHE A 159 -14.73 -3.13 8.07
CA PHE A 159 -13.55 -2.62 7.39
C PHE A 159 -13.75 -2.76 5.88
N ASN A 160 -14.15 -1.67 5.23
CA ASN A 160 -14.31 -1.61 3.77
C ASN A 160 -13.21 -0.75 3.12
N PRO A 161 -11.93 -1.16 3.18
CA PRO A 161 -10.82 -0.40 2.63
C PRO A 161 -11.00 -0.27 1.11
N THR A 162 -11.42 -1.35 0.46
CA THR A 162 -11.62 -1.43 -0.98
C THR A 162 -12.60 -0.37 -1.50
N SER A 163 -13.69 -0.05 -0.78
CA SER A 163 -14.65 0.95 -1.26
C SER A 163 -14.18 2.41 -1.14
N TYR A 164 -13.27 2.71 -0.22
CA TYR A 164 -12.78 4.06 0.00
C TYR A 164 -11.61 4.36 -0.96
N PHE A 165 -10.62 3.46 -1.00
CA PHE A 165 -9.45 3.57 -1.87
C PHE A 165 -9.80 3.48 -3.38
N LEU A 166 -10.70 2.59 -3.80
CA LEU A 166 -11.12 2.53 -5.22
C LEU A 166 -12.06 3.67 -5.61
N LYS A 167 -12.96 4.13 -4.74
CA LYS A 167 -13.82 5.27 -5.11
C LYS A 167 -12.97 6.52 -5.35
N GLU A 168 -11.98 6.78 -4.51
CA GLU A 168 -11.13 7.96 -4.65
C GLU A 168 -10.11 7.83 -5.79
N ALA A 169 -9.55 6.64 -6.03
CA ALA A 169 -8.69 6.37 -7.18
C ALA A 169 -9.45 6.44 -8.52
N ILE A 170 -10.70 5.96 -8.58
CA ILE A 170 -11.56 6.02 -9.78
C ILE A 170 -12.09 7.45 -10.02
N GLN A 171 -12.40 8.21 -8.96
CA GLN A 171 -12.85 9.60 -9.08
C GLN A 171 -11.70 10.51 -9.55
N ASN A 172 -10.46 10.27 -9.08
CA ASN A 172 -9.29 11.11 -9.38
C ASN A 172 -8.41 10.61 -10.54
N GLY A 173 -8.59 9.37 -11.01
CA GLY A 173 -7.89 8.80 -12.17
C GLY A 173 -8.44 9.27 -13.51
N LYS A 174 -9.61 9.90 -13.55
CA LYS A 174 -10.24 10.41 -14.78
C LYS A 174 -9.70 11.77 -15.25
N ASP A 175 -8.98 12.50 -14.40
CA ASP A 175 -8.57 13.90 -14.68
C ASP A 175 -7.19 14.06 -15.33
N TYR A 176 -6.36 13.01 -15.41
CA TYR A 176 -5.12 13.05 -16.19
C TYR A 176 -5.23 12.11 -17.39
N GLY A 177 -5.83 12.64 -18.44
CA GLY A 177 -5.97 11.96 -19.72
C GLY A 177 -4.63 11.52 -20.33
N LYS A 178 -4.70 10.42 -21.08
CA LYS A 178 -3.78 10.08 -22.18
C LYS A 178 -2.28 10.02 -21.84
N ILE A 179 -1.90 9.53 -20.67
CA ILE A 179 -0.68 8.70 -20.64
C ILE A 179 -1.14 7.33 -21.10
N ASN A 180 -0.52 6.81 -22.16
CA ASN A 180 -0.77 5.50 -22.75
C ASN A 180 -0.29 4.41 -21.76
N ILE A 181 -0.88 4.39 -20.57
CA ILE A 181 -0.76 3.31 -19.61
C ILE A 181 -1.74 2.26 -20.14
N ASN A 182 -1.21 1.28 -20.87
CA ASN A 182 -1.90 0.02 -21.09
C ASN A 182 -2.11 -0.63 -19.71
N TYR A 183 -3.08 -0.14 -18.93
CA TYR A 183 -3.90 -1.02 -18.14
C TYR A 183 -4.41 -2.04 -19.16
N ARG A 184 -3.90 -3.27 -19.12
CA ARG A 184 -4.51 -4.31 -19.95
C ARG A 184 -5.96 -4.31 -19.55
N GLN A 185 -6.84 -4.04 -20.50
CA GLN A 185 -8.29 -3.97 -20.27
C GLN A 185 -8.79 -5.20 -19.49
N GLY A 186 -8.11 -6.34 -19.67
CA GLY A 186 -8.29 -7.56 -18.88
C GLY A 186 -8.01 -7.46 -17.37
N ASP A 187 -7.13 -6.59 -16.89
CA ASP A 187 -6.85 -6.42 -15.44
C ASP A 187 -7.97 -5.63 -14.76
N VAL A 188 -8.54 -4.64 -15.44
CA VAL A 188 -9.74 -3.91 -15.00
C VAL A 188 -10.95 -4.84 -15.02
N GLU A 189 -11.16 -5.58 -16.12
CA GLU A 189 -12.25 -6.56 -16.24
C GLU A 189 -12.12 -7.70 -15.21
N ARG A 190 -10.89 -8.15 -14.91
CA ARG A 190 -10.63 -9.17 -13.88
C ARG A 190 -10.97 -8.66 -12.49
N MET A 191 -10.66 -7.40 -12.20
CA MET A 191 -10.99 -6.74 -10.94
C MET A 191 -12.50 -6.52 -10.78
N GLU A 192 -13.19 -6.09 -11.84
CA GLU A 192 -14.65 -5.96 -11.85
C GLU A 192 -15.35 -7.31 -11.67
N LYS A 193 -14.81 -8.37 -12.28
CA LYS A 193 -15.31 -9.74 -12.11
C LYS A 193 -15.12 -10.25 -10.68
N LEU A 194 -13.97 -9.99 -10.07
CA LEU A 194 -13.71 -10.34 -8.66
C LEU A 194 -14.63 -9.57 -7.70
N LEU A 195 -14.91 -8.29 -7.97
CA LEU A 195 -15.86 -7.48 -7.20
C LEU A 195 -17.31 -7.95 -7.37
N GLY A 196 -17.70 -8.34 -8.58
CA GLY A 196 -19.01 -8.92 -8.87
C GLY A 196 -19.24 -10.24 -8.13
N ASN A 197 -18.21 -11.10 -8.10
CA ASN A 197 -18.27 -12.38 -7.39
C ASN A 197 -18.36 -12.18 -5.87
N ALA A 198 -17.54 -11.28 -5.31
CA ALA A 198 -17.59 -10.94 -3.88
C ALA A 198 -18.97 -10.38 -3.46
N LYS A 199 -19.61 -9.56 -4.30
CA LYS A 199 -20.97 -9.05 -4.04
C LYS A 199 -22.02 -10.16 -4.03
N LYS A 200 -21.94 -11.11 -4.97
CA LYS A 200 -22.86 -12.27 -5.04
C LYS A 200 -22.72 -13.17 -3.82
N GLU A 201 -21.49 -13.42 -3.37
CA GLU A 201 -21.19 -14.24 -2.20
C GLU A 201 -21.67 -13.58 -0.89
N ILE A 202 -21.60 -12.25 -0.81
CA ILE A 202 -22.18 -11.47 0.31
C ILE A 202 -23.72 -11.53 0.28
N GLN A 203 -24.33 -11.54 -0.91
CA GLN A 203 -25.79 -11.60 -1.05
C GLN A 203 -26.35 -12.99 -0.74
N SER A 204 -25.69 -14.08 -1.15
CA SER A 204 -26.17 -15.44 -0.84
C SER A 204 -26.07 -15.76 0.66
N ASN A 205 -25.09 -15.18 1.35
CA ASN A 205 -24.94 -15.32 2.81
C ASN A 205 -25.96 -14.49 3.61
N LYS A 206 -26.69 -13.55 2.98
CA LYS A 206 -27.80 -12.81 3.61
C LYS A 206 -29.14 -13.53 3.49
N THR A 207 -29.29 -14.45 2.55
CA THR A 207 -30.53 -15.24 2.36
C THR A 207 -30.56 -16.52 3.17
N LEU A 208 -29.45 -16.90 3.82
CA LEU A 208 -29.30 -18.10 4.63
C LEU A 208 -29.26 -17.82 6.15
N ALA A 209 -29.47 -16.57 6.57
CA ALA A 209 -29.58 -16.13 7.96
C ALA A 209 -30.96 -15.52 8.20
#